data_AF-A0A830HVF6-F1
#
_entry.id   AF-A0A830HVF6-F1
#
_cell.length_a   1.000
_cell.length_b   1.000
_cell.length_c   1.000
_cell.angle_alpha   90.00
_cell.angle_beta   90.00
_cell.angle_gamma   90.00
#
_symmetry.space_group_name_H-M   'P 1'
#
loop_
_entity.id
_entity.type
_entity.pdbx_description
1 polymer ?
#
loop_
_entity_poly.entity_id
_entity_poly.type
_entity_poly.pdbx_seq_one_letter_code
_entity_poly.pdbx_strand_id
1 'polypeptide(L)'
;MEASHARPAPTSAERARAAKVRGDLSDALARERALRLQAEAGCSDACLLLEDAQAALSGAVALKEERDRLHAQLSQERAERRRLTDALQMARDDAAQMEEELMELQKRKQQKRAPPPPPPPPPPPQETPVPAMRVFEELARVEELERRVEAAEAGATSADVRAAAAERRAEGLSVDLKRAKDDVSQKSMELRAERAEKEMLERRCRELEVVVKEVERLKSRQVLLEGANVELRRQIQQQPVKGGGGGGGGGGSMMHEVSLMADAIDGIMSEPPPPPPKQASPYFSSHVLTTSDDDDDDDNDNDEDEDEKLLQLTKEVSVLGRVALASLKQQQSQGLQGGAKLML
;
A
#
# COMPACT_ATOMS: atom_id res chain seq x y z
N MET A 1 -28.24 15.29 1.48
CA MET A 1 -27.31 16.30 2.01
C MET A 1 -25.91 15.71 1.93
N GLU A 2 -25.19 15.98 0.85
CA GLU A 2 -23.83 15.50 0.67
C GLU A 2 -22.92 16.22 1.66
N ALA A 3 -22.42 15.50 2.66
CA ALA A 3 -21.41 16.03 3.56
C ALA A 3 -20.15 16.27 2.72
N SER A 4 -19.84 17.53 2.42
CA SER A 4 -18.62 17.87 1.71
C SER A 4 -17.44 17.36 2.53
N HIS A 5 -16.79 16.31 2.04
CA HIS A 5 -15.54 15.81 2.61
C HIS A 5 -14.43 16.82 2.27
N ALA A 6 -14.47 17.94 2.98
CA ALA A 6 -13.40 18.92 3.01
C ALA A 6 -12.12 18.16 3.39
N ARG A 7 -11.08 18.30 2.56
CA ARG A 7 -9.77 17.71 2.88
C ARG A 7 -9.37 18.19 4.27
N PRO A 8 -8.91 17.28 5.17
CA PRO A 8 -8.38 17.70 6.45
C PRO A 8 -7.25 18.69 6.20
N ALA A 9 -7.29 19.81 6.91
CA ALA A 9 -6.27 20.83 6.80
C ALA A 9 -4.89 20.21 7.09
N PRO A 10 -3.83 20.61 6.37
CA PRO A 10 -2.50 20.09 6.61
C PRO A 10 -2.10 20.30 8.07
N THR A 11 -1.49 19.28 8.66
CA THR A 11 -1.12 19.30 10.07
C THR A 11 -0.10 20.41 10.34
N SER A 12 0.00 20.85 11.60
CA SER A 12 1.04 21.82 12.00
C SER A 12 2.45 21.36 11.59
N ALA A 13 2.73 20.06 11.77
CA ALA A 13 4.01 19.46 11.41
C ALA A 13 4.27 19.51 9.89
N GLU A 14 3.27 19.19 9.06
CA GLU A 14 3.39 19.28 7.60
C GLU A 14 3.64 20.72 7.14
N ARG A 15 2.94 21.69 7.74
CA ARG A 15 3.16 23.12 7.45
C ARG A 15 4.56 23.58 7.86
N ALA A 16 5.05 23.13 9.01
CA ALA A 16 6.41 23.43 9.47
C ALA A 16 7.48 22.83 8.55
N ARG A 17 7.32 21.57 8.13
CA ARG A 17 8.23 20.92 7.16
C ARG A 17 8.23 21.65 5.82
N ALA A 18 7.05 22.00 5.29
CA ALA A 18 6.93 22.75 4.04
C ALA A 18 7.54 24.17 4.15
N ALA A 19 7.42 24.83 5.31
CA ALA A 19 8.07 26.11 5.56
C ALA A 19 9.60 25.97 5.60
N LYS A 20 10.12 24.95 6.30
CA LYS A 20 11.56 24.67 6.36
C LYS A 20 12.16 24.43 4.98
N VAL A 21 11.55 23.56 4.17
CA VAL A 21 12.02 23.28 2.79
C VAL A 21 12.03 24.54 1.92
N ARG A 22 11.03 25.42 2.08
CA ARG A 22 11.02 26.71 1.37
C ARG A 22 12.13 27.66 1.84
N GLY A 23 12.42 27.67 3.14
CA GLY A 23 13.54 28.42 3.72
C GLY A 23 14.88 27.92 3.17
N ASP A 24 15.12 26.62 3.26
CA ASP A 24 16.36 25.98 2.78
C ASP A 24 16.61 26.25 1.28
N LEU A 25 15.55 26.19 0.46
CA LEU A 25 15.64 26.51 -0.98
C LEU A 25 15.95 27.99 -1.23
N SER A 26 15.32 28.89 -0.47
CA SER A 26 15.58 30.33 -0.56
C SER A 26 17.02 30.66 -0.18
N ASP A 27 17.53 30.04 0.89
CA ASP A 27 18.90 30.22 1.35
C ASP A 27 19.92 29.67 0.34
N ALA A 28 19.63 28.51 -0.27
CA ALA A 28 20.48 27.95 -1.33
C ALA A 28 20.56 28.88 -2.55
N LEU A 29 19.42 29.46 -2.99
CA LEU A 29 19.38 30.44 -4.07
C LEU A 29 20.15 31.73 -3.72
N ALA A 30 20.06 32.19 -2.48
CA ALA A 30 20.80 33.36 -2.02
C ALA A 30 22.31 33.11 -2.04
N ARG A 31 22.77 31.91 -1.61
CA ARG A 31 24.18 31.52 -1.64
C ARG A 31 24.72 31.41 -3.07
N GLU A 32 23.97 30.80 -4.00
CA GLU A 32 24.35 30.71 -5.41
C GLU A 32 24.57 32.11 -6.00
N ARG A 33 23.64 33.04 -5.77
CA ARG A 33 23.77 34.44 -6.22
C ARG A 33 25.00 35.13 -5.62
N ALA A 34 25.26 34.93 -4.33
CA ALA A 34 26.42 35.53 -3.67
C ALA A 34 27.74 34.98 -4.22
N LEU A 35 27.84 33.67 -4.42
CA LEU A 35 29.02 33.02 -5.03
C LEU A 35 29.22 33.47 -6.48
N ARG A 36 28.14 33.66 -7.24
CA ARG A 36 28.21 34.16 -8.62
C ARG A 36 28.81 35.57 -8.69
N LEU A 37 28.38 36.47 -7.80
CA LEU A 37 28.96 37.81 -7.70
C LEU A 37 30.45 37.78 -7.30
N GLN A 38 30.86 36.84 -6.44
CA GLN A 38 32.27 36.66 -6.06
C GLN A 38 33.11 36.07 -7.21
N ALA A 39 32.55 35.15 -7.99
CA ALA A 39 33.20 34.58 -9.17
C ALA A 39 33.38 35.65 -10.27
N GLU A 40 32.36 36.50 -10.49
CA GLU A 40 32.45 37.66 -11.40
C GLU A 40 33.53 38.67 -10.97
N ALA A 41 33.85 38.74 -9.69
CA ALA A 41 34.95 39.54 -9.15
C ALA A 41 36.35 38.90 -9.32
N GLY A 42 36.43 37.70 -9.94
CA GLY A 42 37.70 37.04 -10.28
C GLY A 42 38.30 36.16 -9.18
N CYS A 43 37.53 35.76 -8.15
CA CYS A 43 37.99 34.81 -7.14
C CYS A 43 37.93 33.36 -7.67
N SER A 44 39.08 32.73 -7.91
CA SER A 44 39.17 31.35 -8.43
C SER A 44 38.46 30.33 -7.53
N ASP A 45 38.56 30.48 -6.22
CA ASP A 45 37.94 29.58 -5.24
C ASP A 45 36.40 29.69 -5.26
N ALA A 46 35.87 30.87 -5.62
CA ALA A 46 34.44 31.09 -5.76
C ALA A 46 33.86 30.36 -6.98
N CYS A 47 34.64 30.14 -8.04
CA CYS A 47 34.19 29.39 -9.22
C CYS A 47 33.93 27.91 -8.90
N LEU A 48 34.81 27.26 -8.13
CA LEU A 48 34.62 25.86 -7.72
C LEU A 48 33.40 25.72 -6.79
N LEU A 49 33.25 26.63 -5.83
CA LEU A 49 32.08 26.65 -4.95
C LEU A 49 30.78 26.94 -5.70
N LEU A 50 30.84 27.72 -6.78
CA LEU A 50 29.69 28.00 -7.64
C LEU A 50 29.23 26.76 -8.41
N GLU A 51 30.15 25.95 -8.93
CA GLU A 51 29.83 24.69 -9.61
C GLU A 51 29.15 23.70 -8.65
N ASP A 52 29.68 23.53 -7.44
CA ASP A 52 29.06 22.69 -6.40
C ASP A 52 27.67 23.22 -6.00
N ALA A 53 27.51 24.54 -5.88
CA ALA A 53 26.23 25.16 -5.58
C ALA A 53 25.21 24.98 -6.72
N GLN A 54 25.64 25.07 -7.98
CA GLN A 54 24.81 24.82 -9.15
C GLN A 54 24.39 23.35 -9.25
N ALA A 55 25.29 22.42 -8.97
CA ALA A 55 24.98 20.99 -8.92
C ALA A 55 23.95 20.68 -7.81
N ALA A 56 24.14 21.26 -6.63
CA ALA A 56 23.19 21.14 -5.52
C ALA A 56 21.81 21.74 -5.87
N LEU A 57 21.78 22.90 -6.52
CA LEU A 57 20.54 23.55 -6.95
C LEU A 57 19.81 22.72 -8.01
N SER A 58 20.54 22.18 -8.99
CA SER A 58 19.99 21.28 -10.01
C SER A 58 19.36 20.03 -9.39
N GLY A 59 20.07 19.40 -8.44
CA GLY A 59 19.52 18.27 -7.68
C GLY A 59 18.26 18.63 -6.88
N ALA A 60 18.24 19.81 -6.25
CA ALA A 60 17.06 20.27 -5.51
C ALA A 60 15.85 20.55 -6.44
N VAL A 61 16.09 21.07 -7.64
CA VAL A 61 15.04 21.29 -8.66
C VAL A 61 14.49 19.94 -9.14
N ALA A 62 15.35 18.97 -9.45
CA ALA A 62 14.91 17.63 -9.85
C ALA A 62 14.04 16.94 -8.78
N LEU A 63 14.45 17.01 -7.51
CA LEU A 63 13.67 16.48 -6.40
C LEU A 63 12.31 17.19 -6.24
N LYS A 64 12.25 18.50 -6.50
CA LYS A 64 11.00 19.26 -6.48
C LYS A 64 10.06 18.80 -7.59
N GLU A 65 10.57 18.61 -8.81
CA GLU A 65 9.80 18.13 -9.95
C GLU A 65 9.27 16.71 -9.72
N GLU A 66 10.09 15.81 -9.17
CA GLU A 66 9.69 14.45 -8.81
C GLU A 66 8.58 14.47 -7.74
N ARG A 67 8.73 15.28 -6.69
CA ARG A 67 7.70 15.48 -5.68
C ARG A 67 6.39 16.00 -6.28
N ASP A 68 6.46 16.98 -7.18
CA ASP A 68 5.27 17.55 -7.82
C ASP A 68 4.59 16.51 -8.74
N ARG A 69 5.36 15.66 -9.42
CA ARG A 69 4.86 14.50 -10.19
C ARG A 69 4.16 13.47 -9.30
N LEU A 70 4.77 13.08 -8.18
CA LEU A 70 4.16 12.16 -7.21
C LEU A 70 2.86 12.74 -6.61
N HIS A 71 2.83 14.03 -6.31
CA HIS A 71 1.62 14.70 -5.85
C HIS A 71 0.50 14.68 -6.91
N ALA A 72 0.84 14.86 -8.19
CA ALA A 72 -0.12 14.77 -9.29
C ALA A 72 -0.68 13.34 -9.42
N GLN A 73 0.17 12.31 -9.35
CA GLN A 73 -0.23 10.90 -9.36
C GLN A 73 -1.16 10.57 -8.18
N LEU A 74 -0.79 10.93 -6.96
CA LEU A 74 -1.63 10.72 -5.78
C LEU A 74 -2.98 11.45 -5.88
N SER A 75 -3.00 12.62 -6.54
CA SER A 75 -4.25 13.34 -6.80
C SER A 75 -5.14 12.62 -7.81
N GLN A 76 -4.55 12.02 -8.85
CA GLN A 76 -5.24 11.21 -9.84
C GLN A 76 -5.84 9.95 -9.20
N GLU A 77 -5.04 9.18 -8.45
CA GLU A 77 -5.50 7.97 -7.75
C GLU A 77 -6.66 8.28 -6.79
N ARG A 78 -6.58 9.40 -6.07
CA ARG A 78 -7.68 9.85 -5.19
C ARG A 78 -8.95 10.17 -5.98
N ALA A 79 -8.83 10.71 -7.20
CA ALA A 79 -9.97 10.97 -8.06
C ALA A 79 -10.58 9.67 -8.61
N GLU A 80 -9.73 8.72 -9.02
CA GLU A 80 -10.16 7.40 -9.47
C GLU A 80 -10.83 6.61 -8.35
N ARG A 81 -10.28 6.63 -7.13
CA ARG A 81 -10.90 6.01 -5.96
C ARG A 81 -12.28 6.60 -5.64
N ARG A 82 -12.46 7.92 -5.80
CA ARG A 82 -13.78 8.55 -5.67
C ARG A 82 -14.75 8.03 -6.73
N ARG A 83 -14.34 8.01 -8.00
CA ARG A 83 -15.16 7.45 -9.09
C ARG A 83 -15.57 5.99 -8.83
N LEU A 84 -14.64 5.16 -8.33
CA LEU A 84 -14.94 3.78 -7.98
C LEU A 84 -15.89 3.67 -6.79
N THR A 85 -15.75 4.56 -5.79
CA THR A 85 -16.67 4.62 -4.64
C THR A 85 -18.07 5.02 -5.10
N ASP A 86 -18.18 6.03 -5.95
CA ASP A 86 -19.46 6.48 -6.52
C ASP A 86 -20.09 5.38 -7.38
N ALA A 87 -19.31 4.67 -8.20
CA ALA A 87 -19.79 3.54 -8.99
C ALA A 87 -20.29 2.36 -8.13
N LEU A 88 -19.58 2.05 -7.04
CA LEU A 88 -20.02 1.02 -6.09
C LEU A 88 -21.31 1.43 -5.38
N GLN A 89 -21.47 2.71 -5.05
CA GLN A 89 -22.69 3.22 -4.46
C GLN A 89 -23.87 3.12 -5.43
N MET A 90 -23.69 3.50 -6.69
CA MET A 90 -24.70 3.32 -7.73
C MET A 90 -25.10 1.85 -7.90
N ALA A 91 -24.12 0.93 -7.97
CA ALA A 91 -24.40 -0.50 -8.08
C ALA A 91 -25.15 -1.05 -6.85
N ARG A 92 -24.90 -0.49 -5.66
CA ARG A 92 -25.63 -0.85 -4.43
C ARG A 92 -27.07 -0.34 -4.47
N ASP A 93 -27.29 0.86 -4.95
CA ASP A 93 -28.62 1.45 -5.09
C ASP A 93 -29.44 0.69 -6.16
N ASP A 94 -28.82 0.32 -7.28
CA ASP A 94 -29.44 -0.53 -8.31
C ASP A 94 -29.80 -1.92 -7.76
N ALA A 95 -28.92 -2.52 -6.96
CA ALA A 95 -29.20 -3.81 -6.30
C ALA A 95 -30.38 -3.71 -5.31
N ALA A 96 -30.46 -2.63 -4.55
CA ALA A 96 -31.57 -2.39 -3.63
C ALA A 96 -32.90 -2.20 -4.38
N GLN A 97 -32.90 -1.50 -5.52
CA GLN A 97 -34.08 -1.37 -6.39
C GLN A 97 -34.54 -2.74 -6.93
N MET A 98 -33.62 -3.57 -7.40
CA MET A 98 -33.95 -4.93 -7.85
C MET A 98 -34.53 -5.80 -6.74
N GLU A 99 -34.04 -5.66 -5.50
CA GLU A 99 -34.58 -6.36 -4.33
C GLU A 99 -36.02 -5.91 -4.02
N GLU A 100 -36.30 -4.61 -4.10
CA GLU A 100 -37.65 -4.04 -3.93
C GLU A 100 -38.62 -4.56 -4.99
N GLU A 101 -38.23 -4.57 -6.27
CA GLU A 101 -39.05 -5.12 -7.36
C GLU A 101 -39.36 -6.61 -7.16
N LEU A 102 -38.38 -7.38 -6.67
CA LEU A 102 -38.54 -8.82 -6.41
C LEU A 102 -39.50 -9.07 -5.25
N MET A 103 -39.40 -8.27 -4.19
CA MET A 103 -40.36 -8.26 -3.07
C MET A 103 -41.78 -7.91 -3.54
N GLU A 104 -41.95 -6.92 -4.42
CA GLU A 104 -43.26 -6.54 -4.95
C GLU A 104 -43.86 -7.65 -5.83
N LEU A 105 -43.05 -8.29 -6.67
CA LEU A 105 -43.46 -9.46 -7.45
C LEU A 105 -43.90 -10.63 -6.56
N GLN A 106 -43.19 -10.88 -5.47
CA GLN A 106 -43.56 -11.93 -4.51
C GLN A 106 -44.90 -11.62 -3.82
N LYS A 107 -45.12 -10.35 -3.43
CA LYS A 107 -46.39 -9.89 -2.87
C LYS A 107 -47.55 -10.05 -3.86
N ARG A 108 -47.36 -9.70 -5.14
CA ARG A 108 -48.36 -9.91 -6.20
C ARG A 108 -48.66 -11.40 -6.41
N LYS A 109 -47.65 -12.28 -6.32
CA LYS A 109 -47.85 -13.75 -6.37
C LYS A 109 -48.67 -14.27 -5.19
N GLN A 110 -48.46 -13.75 -3.98
CA GLN A 110 -49.23 -14.12 -2.80
C GLN A 110 -50.71 -13.67 -2.92
N GLN A 111 -50.96 -12.47 -3.43
CA GLN A 111 -52.33 -11.97 -3.67
C GLN A 111 -53.09 -12.82 -4.69
N LYS A 112 -52.43 -13.28 -5.76
CA LYS A 112 -53.05 -14.19 -6.76
C LYS A 112 -53.32 -15.61 -6.23
N ARG A 113 -52.69 -16.01 -5.12
CA ARG A 113 -52.91 -17.32 -4.46
C ARG A 113 -54.02 -17.30 -3.43
N ALA A 114 -54.66 -16.15 -3.18
CA ALA A 114 -55.86 -16.13 -2.35
C ALA A 114 -56.90 -17.06 -3.00
N PRO A 115 -57.41 -18.07 -2.27
CA PRO A 115 -58.43 -18.96 -2.81
C PRO A 115 -59.60 -18.10 -3.29
N PRO A 116 -60.17 -18.40 -4.48
CA PRO A 116 -61.35 -17.69 -4.95
C PRO A 116 -62.42 -17.74 -3.85
N PRO A 117 -63.22 -16.66 -3.68
CA PRO A 117 -64.31 -16.68 -2.73
C PRO A 117 -65.15 -17.94 -2.98
N PRO A 118 -65.57 -18.66 -1.91
CA PRO A 118 -66.34 -19.87 -2.06
C PRO A 118 -67.52 -19.58 -3.00
N PRO A 119 -67.78 -20.45 -3.98
CA PRO A 119 -68.89 -20.25 -4.90
C PRO A 119 -70.17 -20.04 -4.08
N PRO A 120 -71.06 -19.12 -4.50
CA PRO A 120 -72.35 -18.96 -3.85
C PRO A 120 -73.05 -20.33 -3.78
N PRO A 121 -73.75 -20.61 -2.67
CA PRO A 121 -74.42 -21.90 -2.50
C PRO A 121 -75.31 -22.18 -3.72
N PRO A 122 -75.22 -23.40 -4.29
CA PRO A 122 -76.01 -23.75 -5.46
C PRO A 122 -77.51 -23.55 -5.14
N PRO A 123 -78.29 -22.99 -6.07
CA PRO A 123 -79.74 -22.89 -5.91
C PRO A 123 -80.34 -24.30 -5.69
N PRO A 124 -81.40 -24.40 -4.88
CA PRO A 124 -82.03 -25.68 -4.56
C PRO A 124 -82.46 -26.43 -5.83
N PRO A 125 -82.27 -27.75 -5.88
CA PRO A 125 -82.57 -28.56 -7.06
C PRO A 125 -84.06 -28.46 -7.39
N GLN A 126 -84.38 -27.93 -8.56
CA GLN A 126 -85.70 -28.12 -9.15
C GLN A 126 -85.70 -29.46 -9.89
N GLU A 127 -86.56 -30.35 -9.43
CA GLU A 127 -86.83 -31.65 -10.03
C GLU A 127 -87.42 -31.45 -11.43
N THR A 128 -86.64 -31.77 -12.47
CA THR A 128 -87.17 -31.94 -13.82
C THR A 128 -87.06 -33.41 -14.24
N PRO A 129 -88.08 -33.97 -14.92
CA PRO A 129 -88.12 -35.39 -15.27
C PRO A 129 -87.13 -35.68 -16.40
N VAL A 130 -86.40 -36.79 -16.26
CA VAL A 130 -85.45 -37.34 -17.24
C VAL A 130 -86.21 -38.09 -18.34
N PRO A 131 -86.04 -37.75 -19.64
CA PRO A 131 -86.35 -38.65 -20.74
C PRO A 131 -85.10 -39.43 -21.17
N ALA A 132 -85.29 -40.72 -21.44
CA ALA A 132 -84.28 -41.65 -21.89
C ALA A 132 -83.73 -41.28 -23.28
N MET A 133 -82.45 -40.91 -23.37
CA MET A 133 -81.68 -40.77 -24.62
C MET A 133 -80.17 -41.01 -24.34
N ARG A 134 -79.83 -42.19 -23.82
CA ARG A 134 -78.47 -42.51 -23.31
C ARG A 134 -77.44 -42.98 -24.35
N VAL A 135 -77.74 -42.99 -25.65
CA VAL A 135 -76.83 -43.61 -26.65
C VAL A 135 -76.05 -42.57 -27.47
N PHE A 136 -76.58 -41.34 -27.65
CA PHE A 136 -75.88 -40.27 -28.35
C PHE A 136 -74.94 -39.44 -27.45
N GLU A 137 -75.24 -39.36 -26.15
CA GLU A 137 -74.35 -38.70 -25.17
C GLU A 137 -73.07 -39.47 -24.88
N GLU A 138 -73.09 -40.81 -24.98
CA GLU A 138 -71.87 -41.61 -24.83
C GLU A 138 -70.90 -41.42 -25.99
N LEU A 139 -71.40 -41.32 -27.23
CA LEU A 139 -70.55 -41.03 -28.40
C LEU A 139 -69.94 -39.63 -28.33
N ALA A 140 -70.70 -38.61 -27.93
CA ALA A 140 -70.17 -37.26 -27.73
C ALA A 140 -69.15 -37.19 -26.57
N ARG A 141 -69.35 -37.96 -25.51
CA ARG A 141 -68.37 -38.08 -24.40
C ARG A 141 -67.09 -38.77 -24.83
N VAL A 142 -67.16 -39.79 -25.69
CA VAL A 142 -65.97 -40.47 -26.20
C VAL A 142 -65.17 -39.54 -27.11
N GLU A 143 -65.82 -38.79 -28.01
CA GLU A 143 -65.15 -37.80 -28.88
C GLU A 143 -64.53 -36.65 -28.08
N GLU A 144 -65.17 -36.23 -26.98
CA GLU A 144 -64.63 -35.23 -26.06
C GLU A 144 -63.45 -35.78 -25.23
N LEU A 145 -63.51 -37.05 -24.80
CA LEU A 145 -62.40 -37.70 -24.12
C LEU A 145 -61.20 -37.91 -25.05
N GLU A 146 -61.42 -38.26 -26.32
CA GLU A 146 -60.36 -38.34 -27.34
C GLU A 146 -59.69 -36.98 -27.56
N ARG A 147 -60.45 -35.89 -27.72
CA ARG A 147 -59.88 -34.53 -27.79
C ARG A 147 -59.08 -34.15 -26.54
N ARG A 148 -59.52 -34.57 -25.36
CA ARG A 148 -58.82 -34.27 -24.09
C ARG A 148 -57.54 -35.09 -23.92
N VAL A 149 -57.50 -36.32 -24.42
CA VAL A 149 -56.29 -37.15 -24.46
C VAL A 149 -55.29 -36.58 -25.46
N GLU A 150 -55.72 -36.19 -26.66
CA GLU A 150 -54.86 -35.58 -27.68
C GLU A 150 -54.26 -34.24 -27.20
N ALA A 151 -55.06 -33.42 -26.50
CA ALA A 151 -54.58 -32.19 -25.86
C ALA A 151 -53.62 -32.46 -24.69
N ALA A 152 -53.79 -33.56 -23.96
CA ALA A 152 -52.90 -33.96 -22.87
C ALA A 152 -51.55 -34.49 -23.41
N GLU A 153 -51.55 -35.24 -24.50
CA GLU A 153 -50.33 -35.73 -25.17
C GLU A 153 -49.53 -34.58 -25.82
N ALA A 154 -50.22 -33.60 -26.43
CA ALA A 154 -49.58 -32.35 -26.89
C ALA A 154 -49.05 -31.49 -25.73
N GLY A 155 -49.68 -31.55 -24.55
CA GLY A 155 -49.20 -30.90 -23.33
C GLY A 155 -47.99 -31.60 -22.68
N ALA A 156 -47.89 -32.91 -22.80
CA ALA A 156 -46.78 -33.72 -22.28
C ALA A 156 -45.46 -33.43 -23.01
N THR A 157 -45.48 -33.35 -24.34
CA THR A 157 -44.32 -32.94 -25.15
C THR A 157 -43.87 -31.50 -24.85
N SER A 158 -44.80 -30.61 -24.49
CA SER A 158 -44.49 -29.26 -24.00
C SER A 158 -43.84 -29.23 -22.60
N ALA A 159 -44.13 -30.21 -21.74
CA ALA A 159 -43.49 -30.33 -20.43
C ALA A 159 -42.03 -30.77 -20.57
N ASP A 160 -41.75 -31.73 -21.45
CA ASP A 160 -40.39 -32.23 -21.70
C ASP A 160 -39.48 -31.16 -22.32
N VAL A 161 -39.99 -30.35 -23.26
CA VAL A 161 -39.23 -29.23 -23.84
C VAL A 161 -38.95 -28.15 -22.78
N ARG A 162 -39.89 -27.91 -21.86
CA ARG A 162 -39.68 -26.97 -20.74
C ARG A 162 -38.69 -27.52 -19.71
N ALA A 163 -38.71 -28.82 -19.44
CA ALA A 163 -37.74 -29.48 -18.57
C ALA A 163 -36.32 -29.41 -19.16
N ALA A 164 -36.14 -29.75 -20.44
CA ALA A 164 -34.84 -29.64 -21.12
C ALA A 164 -34.33 -28.19 -21.19
N ALA A 165 -35.23 -27.20 -21.38
CA ALA A 165 -34.86 -25.78 -21.33
C ALA A 165 -34.48 -25.32 -19.90
N ALA A 166 -35.10 -25.88 -18.87
CA ALA A 166 -34.74 -25.62 -17.47
C ALA A 166 -33.38 -26.23 -17.12
N GLU A 167 -33.08 -27.45 -17.57
CA GLU A 167 -31.78 -28.10 -17.38
C GLU A 167 -30.64 -27.30 -18.03
N ARG A 168 -30.79 -26.87 -19.30
CA ARG A 168 -29.77 -26.02 -19.95
C ARG A 168 -29.55 -24.68 -19.23
N ARG A 169 -30.61 -24.11 -18.64
CA ARG A 169 -30.47 -22.91 -17.82
C ARG A 169 -29.74 -23.19 -16.50
N ALA A 170 -30.03 -24.32 -15.86
CA ALA A 170 -29.34 -24.72 -14.63
C ALA A 170 -27.84 -24.98 -14.88
N GLU A 171 -27.50 -25.62 -16.01
CA GLU A 171 -26.10 -25.79 -16.44
C GLU A 171 -25.41 -24.44 -16.68
N GLY A 172 -26.07 -23.50 -17.39
CA GLY A 172 -25.55 -22.16 -17.59
C GLY A 172 -25.27 -21.42 -16.28
N LEU A 173 -26.23 -21.45 -15.34
CA LEU A 173 -26.08 -20.84 -14.02
C LEU A 173 -24.95 -21.48 -13.20
N SER A 174 -24.73 -22.79 -13.33
CA SER A 174 -23.63 -23.49 -12.69
C SER A 174 -22.26 -23.02 -13.20
N VAL A 175 -22.13 -22.80 -14.51
CA VAL A 175 -20.91 -22.24 -15.12
C VAL A 175 -20.67 -20.81 -14.66
N ASP A 176 -21.71 -19.97 -14.67
CA ASP A 176 -21.61 -18.58 -14.22
C ASP A 176 -21.27 -18.48 -12.72
N LEU A 177 -21.83 -19.36 -11.88
CA LEU A 177 -21.51 -19.45 -10.46
C LEU A 177 -20.03 -19.83 -10.23
N LYS A 178 -19.52 -20.81 -10.98
CA LYS A 178 -18.09 -21.20 -10.91
C LYS A 178 -17.20 -20.04 -11.30
N ARG A 179 -17.51 -19.35 -12.41
CA ARG A 179 -16.75 -18.20 -12.86
C ARG A 179 -16.77 -17.04 -11.85
N ALA A 180 -17.93 -16.74 -11.28
CA ALA A 180 -18.04 -15.71 -10.23
C ALA A 180 -17.24 -16.10 -8.98
N LYS A 181 -17.19 -17.38 -8.62
CA LYS A 181 -16.37 -17.89 -7.51
C LYS A 181 -14.87 -17.71 -7.80
N ASP A 182 -14.43 -18.04 -9.00
CA ASP A 182 -13.04 -17.87 -9.42
C ASP A 182 -12.64 -16.39 -9.43
N ASP A 183 -13.51 -15.51 -9.95
CA ASP A 183 -13.30 -14.05 -9.95
C ASP A 183 -13.19 -13.48 -8.52
N VAL A 184 -14.02 -13.95 -7.59
CA VAL A 184 -13.96 -13.55 -6.16
C VAL A 184 -12.67 -14.08 -5.51
N SER A 185 -12.29 -15.32 -5.81
CA SER A 185 -11.04 -15.91 -5.32
C SER A 185 -9.82 -15.12 -5.80
N GLN A 186 -9.77 -14.80 -7.09
CA GLN A 186 -8.70 -14.00 -7.69
C GLN A 186 -8.63 -12.60 -7.07
N LYS A 187 -9.76 -11.88 -6.98
CA LYS A 187 -9.82 -10.57 -6.33
C LYS A 187 -9.40 -10.62 -4.86
N SER A 188 -9.74 -11.70 -4.15
CA SER A 188 -9.30 -11.90 -2.78
C SER A 188 -7.79 -12.06 -2.69
N MET A 189 -7.15 -12.76 -3.63
CA MET A 189 -5.68 -12.88 -3.65
C MET A 189 -5.01 -11.54 -3.99
N GLU A 190 -5.53 -10.80 -4.96
CA GLU A 190 -5.04 -9.47 -5.33
C GLU A 190 -5.11 -8.49 -4.15
N LEU A 191 -6.22 -8.47 -3.41
CA LEU A 191 -6.36 -7.63 -2.20
C LEU A 191 -5.42 -8.05 -1.07
N ARG A 192 -5.08 -9.33 -0.93
CA ARG A 192 -4.07 -9.79 0.05
C ARG A 192 -2.66 -9.36 -0.37
N ALA A 193 -2.32 -9.48 -1.65
CA ALA A 193 -1.04 -9.03 -2.18
C ALA A 193 -0.86 -7.51 -2.01
N GLU A 194 -1.88 -6.71 -2.33
CA GLU A 194 -1.86 -5.25 -2.15
C GLU A 194 -1.69 -4.86 -0.67
N ARG A 195 -2.33 -5.59 0.26
CA ARG A 195 -2.15 -5.37 1.71
C ARG A 195 -0.72 -5.69 2.16
N ALA A 196 -0.14 -6.78 1.68
CA ALA A 196 1.23 -7.16 2.02
C ALA A 196 2.24 -6.13 1.49
N GLU A 197 2.06 -5.66 0.25
CA GLU A 197 2.90 -4.60 -0.33
C GLU A 197 2.79 -3.30 0.47
N LYS A 198 1.57 -2.89 0.82
CA LYS A 198 1.34 -1.71 1.66
C LYS A 198 2.03 -1.83 3.02
N GLU A 199 1.96 -2.99 3.67
CA GLU A 199 2.62 -3.21 4.95
C GLU A 199 4.15 -3.14 4.82
N MET A 200 4.72 -3.72 3.76
CA MET A 200 6.15 -3.62 3.46
C MET A 200 6.58 -2.16 3.28
N LEU A 201 5.82 -1.37 2.52
CA LEU A 201 6.08 0.06 2.32
C LEU A 201 5.99 0.84 3.63
N GLU A 202 4.99 0.57 4.47
CA GLU A 202 4.86 1.20 5.78
C GLU A 202 6.06 0.87 6.69
N ARG A 203 6.54 -0.38 6.70
CA ARG A 203 7.77 -0.77 7.43
C ARG A 203 8.98 0.00 6.92
N ARG A 204 9.17 0.08 5.61
CA ARG A 204 10.28 0.82 4.98
C ARG A 204 10.22 2.32 5.27
N CYS A 205 9.03 2.92 5.31
CA CYS A 205 8.85 4.31 5.72
C CYS A 205 9.29 4.53 7.18
N ARG A 206 8.93 3.63 8.11
CA ARG A 206 9.36 3.73 9.52
C ARG A 206 10.87 3.58 9.66
N GLU A 207 11.50 2.68 8.90
CA GLU A 207 12.97 2.55 8.87
C GLU A 207 13.66 3.82 8.38
N LEU A 208 13.15 4.40 7.29
CA LEU A 208 13.67 5.67 6.76
C LEU A 208 13.51 6.82 7.76
N GLU A 209 12.42 6.88 8.52
CA GLU A 209 12.25 7.88 9.58
C GLU A 209 13.32 7.76 10.68
N VAL A 210 13.71 6.53 11.06
CA VAL A 210 14.80 6.31 12.02
C VAL A 210 16.13 6.78 11.44
N VAL A 211 16.43 6.44 10.19
CA VAL A 211 17.67 6.88 9.50
C VAL A 211 17.73 8.41 9.42
N VAL A 212 16.63 9.08 9.06
CA VAL A 212 16.57 10.55 8.99
C VAL A 212 16.86 11.18 10.35
N LYS A 213 16.25 10.67 11.44
CA LYS A 213 16.51 11.16 12.80
C LYS A 213 17.97 10.97 13.20
N GLU A 214 18.58 9.86 12.83
CA GLU A 214 19.99 9.59 13.11
C GLU A 214 20.91 10.53 12.33
N VAL A 215 20.61 10.80 11.05
CA VAL A 215 21.33 11.80 10.25
C VAL A 215 21.23 13.19 10.87
N GLU A 216 20.05 13.60 11.35
CA GLU A 216 19.88 14.88 12.06
C GLU A 216 20.69 14.96 13.35
N ARG A 217 20.75 13.85 14.12
CA ARG A 217 21.57 13.74 15.32
C ARG A 217 23.06 13.86 15.01
N LEU A 218 23.54 13.16 13.98
CA LEU A 218 24.93 13.21 13.54
C LEU A 218 25.32 14.60 13.01
N LYS A 219 24.45 15.25 12.24
CA LYS A 219 24.65 16.65 11.80
C LYS A 219 24.76 17.62 12.98
N SER A 220 23.88 17.48 13.97
CA SER A 220 23.92 18.31 15.18
C SER A 220 25.23 18.10 15.96
N ARG A 221 25.68 16.85 16.07
CA ARG A 221 26.97 16.50 16.70
C ARG A 221 28.15 17.09 15.94
N GLN A 222 28.13 17.04 14.61
CA GLN A 222 29.17 17.62 13.76
C GLN A 222 29.31 19.13 14.03
N VAL A 223 28.20 19.88 14.05
CA VAL A 223 28.21 21.32 14.33
C VAL A 223 28.81 21.63 15.71
N LEU A 224 28.49 20.83 16.74
CA LEU A 224 29.08 20.98 18.07
C LEU A 224 30.60 20.73 18.06
N LEU A 225 31.07 19.70 17.36
CA LEU A 225 32.49 19.38 17.24
C LEU A 225 33.26 20.44 16.45
N GLU A 226 32.65 20.98 15.39
CA GLU A 226 33.22 22.11 14.63
C GLU A 226 33.36 23.35 15.51
N GLY A 227 32.33 23.68 16.31
CA GLY A 227 32.38 24.77 17.29
C GLY A 227 33.48 24.58 18.34
N ALA A 228 33.58 23.37 18.91
CA ALA A 228 34.64 23.05 19.87
C ALA A 228 36.05 23.15 19.25
N ASN A 229 36.22 22.70 18.02
CA ASN A 229 37.49 22.81 17.29
C ASN A 229 37.90 24.27 17.03
N VAL A 230 36.95 25.13 16.67
CA VAL A 230 37.20 26.57 16.50
C VAL A 230 37.65 27.19 17.83
N GLU A 231 36.99 26.86 18.93
CA GLU A 231 37.33 27.37 20.26
C GLU A 231 38.71 26.88 20.73
N LEU A 232 39.04 25.60 20.54
CA LEU A 232 40.37 25.06 20.84
C LEU A 232 41.47 25.76 20.04
N ARG A 233 41.25 25.99 18.73
CA ARG A 233 42.19 26.75 17.89
C ARG A 233 42.38 28.18 18.41
N ARG A 234 41.30 28.82 18.85
CA ARG A 234 41.36 30.16 19.47
C ARG A 234 42.19 30.15 20.75
N GLN A 235 42.00 29.15 21.63
CA GLN A 235 42.78 29.01 22.86
C GLN A 235 44.26 28.78 22.58
N ILE A 236 44.59 27.93 21.61
CA ILE A 236 45.98 27.70 21.18
C ILE A 236 46.63 29.00 20.69
N GLN A 237 45.91 29.82 19.92
CA GLN A 237 46.43 31.11 19.44
C GLN A 237 46.58 32.16 20.55
N GLN A 238 45.73 32.13 21.58
CA GLN A 238 45.79 33.05 22.71
C GLN A 238 46.84 32.66 23.75
N GLN A 239 47.24 31.40 23.80
CA GLN A 239 48.36 31.00 24.64
C GLN A 239 49.65 31.60 24.06
N PRO A 240 50.34 32.51 24.78
CA PRO A 240 51.64 32.95 24.35
C PRO A 240 52.50 31.71 24.29
N VAL A 241 53.03 31.40 23.10
CA VAL A 241 54.04 30.37 22.92
C VAL A 241 55.17 30.74 23.88
N LYS A 242 55.20 30.11 25.06
CA LYS A 242 56.33 30.22 25.98
C LYS A 242 57.52 29.82 25.15
N GLY A 243 58.35 30.80 24.81
CA GLY A 243 59.39 30.67 23.80
C GLY A 243 60.12 29.35 23.97
N GLY A 244 59.84 28.42 23.07
CA GLY A 244 60.71 27.29 22.79
C GLY A 244 61.97 27.90 22.21
N GLY A 245 62.85 28.36 23.08
CA GLY A 245 64.18 28.79 22.73
C GLY A 245 64.82 27.67 21.93
N GLY A 246 65.38 28.02 20.78
CA GLY A 246 66.14 27.09 19.96
C GLY A 246 67.30 26.53 20.77
N GLY A 247 67.09 25.36 21.36
CA GLY A 247 68.12 24.53 21.97
C GLY A 247 68.55 23.51 20.93
N GLY A 248 69.62 23.81 20.21
CA GLY A 248 70.23 22.87 19.28
C GLY A 248 70.84 21.66 20.00
N GLY A 249 70.88 20.54 19.27
CA GLY A 249 71.88 19.49 19.44
C GLY A 249 71.68 18.52 20.61
N GLY A 250 71.29 17.29 20.29
CA GLY A 250 71.41 16.17 21.21
C GLY A 250 70.64 14.96 20.74
N GLY A 251 71.27 14.11 19.91
CA GLY A 251 70.75 12.79 19.60
C GLY A 251 70.67 11.96 20.89
N GLY A 252 69.46 11.58 21.28
CA GLY A 252 69.26 10.79 22.48
C GLY A 252 67.79 10.43 22.71
N SER A 253 67.39 9.27 22.19
CA SER A 253 66.33 8.41 22.76
C SER A 253 64.95 9.05 23.08
N MET A 254 64.20 9.48 22.04
CA MET A 254 62.78 9.89 22.19
C MET A 254 61.76 8.78 21.88
N MET A 255 62.13 7.50 21.98
CA MET A 255 61.22 6.37 21.72
C MET A 255 60.29 6.03 22.91
N HIS A 256 60.34 6.77 24.03
CA HIS A 256 59.53 6.44 25.22
C HIS A 256 58.37 7.39 25.52
N GLU A 257 58.41 8.65 25.09
CA GLU A 257 57.31 9.60 25.40
C GLU A 257 56.15 9.55 24.40
N VAL A 258 56.37 9.10 23.17
CA VAL A 258 55.29 8.94 22.18
C VAL A 258 54.38 7.74 22.51
N SER A 259 54.89 6.76 23.27
CA SER A 259 54.11 5.56 23.64
C SER A 259 53.04 5.83 24.71
N LEU A 260 53.29 6.75 25.65
CA LEU A 260 52.35 7.05 26.74
C LEU A 260 51.13 7.88 26.31
N MET A 261 51.21 8.61 25.20
CA MET A 261 50.05 9.34 24.65
C MET A 261 49.16 8.47 23.77
N ALA A 262 49.69 7.41 23.15
CA ALA A 262 48.89 6.48 22.35
C ALA A 262 47.93 5.65 23.22
N ASP A 263 48.38 5.20 24.40
CA ASP A 263 47.56 4.40 25.33
C ASP A 263 46.41 5.21 25.97
N ALA A 264 46.54 6.54 26.07
CA ALA A 264 45.49 7.40 26.61
C ALA A 264 44.32 7.64 25.64
N ILE A 265 44.54 7.48 24.33
CA ILE A 265 43.52 7.69 23.30
C ILE A 265 42.68 6.42 23.09
N ASP A 266 43.28 5.23 23.22
CA ASP A 266 42.57 3.95 23.13
C ASP A 266 41.59 3.71 24.29
N GLY A 267 41.83 4.34 25.45
CA GLY A 267 40.92 4.29 26.60
C GLY A 267 39.58 5.00 26.40
N ILE A 268 39.50 5.98 25.48
CA ILE A 268 38.27 6.77 25.25
C ILE A 268 37.40 6.15 24.15
N MET A 269 37.96 5.35 23.24
CA MET A 269 37.20 4.70 22.17
C MET A 269 36.64 3.32 22.54
N SER A 270 36.96 2.81 23.74
CA SER A 270 36.59 1.46 24.19
C SER A 270 35.35 1.40 25.08
N GLU A 271 34.66 2.51 25.36
CA GLU A 271 33.37 2.43 26.05
C GLU A 271 32.31 1.83 25.10
N PRO A 272 31.79 0.62 25.41
CA PRO A 272 30.75 0.03 24.59
C PRO A 272 29.50 0.94 24.63
N PRO A 273 28.80 1.11 23.50
CA PRO A 273 27.61 1.94 23.46
C PRO A 273 26.60 1.44 24.52
N PRO A 274 25.91 2.36 25.22
CA PRO A 274 24.94 1.97 26.25
C PRO A 274 23.91 1.01 25.63
N PRO A 275 23.51 -0.05 26.36
CA PRO A 275 22.55 -1.00 25.84
C PRO A 275 21.26 -0.26 25.45
N PRO A 276 20.60 -0.68 24.35
CA PRO A 276 19.37 -0.04 23.92
C PRO A 276 18.35 -0.04 25.07
N PRO A 277 17.59 1.07 25.27
CA PRO A 277 16.58 1.13 26.31
C PRO A 277 15.61 -0.02 26.12
N LYS A 278 15.48 -0.88 27.14
CA LYS A 278 14.51 -1.98 27.17
C LYS A 278 13.14 -1.34 26.95
N GLN A 279 12.58 -1.53 25.75
CA GLN A 279 11.22 -1.14 25.46
C GLN A 279 10.34 -1.97 26.40
N ALA A 280 9.76 -1.30 27.40
CA ALA A 280 8.69 -1.87 28.19
C ALA A 280 7.55 -2.16 27.22
N SER A 281 7.34 -3.44 26.92
CA SER A 281 6.13 -3.89 26.23
C SER A 281 4.92 -3.35 27.00
N PRO A 282 4.04 -2.57 26.36
CA PRO A 282 2.80 -2.17 27.00
C PRO A 282 1.95 -3.42 27.15
N TYR A 283 1.95 -3.96 28.36
CA TYR A 283 0.99 -4.95 28.83
C TYR A 283 -0.40 -4.28 28.82
N PHE A 284 -1.04 -4.22 27.65
CA PHE A 284 -2.47 -3.95 27.57
C PHE A 284 -3.20 -5.25 27.87
N SER A 285 -3.41 -5.48 29.17
CA SER A 285 -4.41 -6.42 29.65
C SER A 285 -5.79 -5.82 29.37
N SER A 286 -6.44 -6.31 28.30
CA SER A 286 -7.89 -6.22 28.16
C SER A 286 -8.46 -7.61 28.39
N HIS A 287 -8.91 -7.84 29.64
CA HIS A 287 -9.86 -8.89 29.94
C HIS A 287 -11.13 -8.65 29.11
N VAL A 288 -11.29 -9.42 28.04
CA VAL A 288 -12.59 -9.68 27.43
C VAL A 288 -12.91 -11.13 27.74
N LEU A 289 -13.83 -11.30 28.70
CA LEU A 289 -14.52 -12.55 28.96
C LEU A 289 -15.43 -12.82 27.77
N THR A 290 -15.06 -13.78 26.92
CA THR A 290 -15.99 -14.49 26.06
C THR A 290 -15.77 -15.99 26.28
N THR A 291 -16.70 -16.56 27.02
CA THR A 291 -16.98 -17.99 27.10
C THR A 291 -17.54 -18.48 25.76
N SER A 292 -16.94 -19.53 25.20
CA SER A 292 -17.43 -20.49 24.18
C SER A 292 -16.17 -21.19 23.63
N ASP A 293 -15.78 -22.38 24.09
CA ASP A 293 -16.33 -23.69 23.67
C ASP A 293 -16.73 -23.68 22.19
N ASP A 294 -15.84 -24.14 21.32
CA ASP A 294 -16.08 -25.37 20.55
C ASP A 294 -14.78 -25.82 19.86
N ASP A 295 -14.46 -27.08 20.12
CA ASP A 295 -13.46 -27.92 19.47
C ASP A 295 -13.66 -27.95 17.95
N ASP A 296 -12.59 -27.72 17.19
CA ASP A 296 -12.37 -28.31 15.86
C ASP A 296 -10.88 -28.11 15.51
N ASP A 297 -10.06 -28.97 16.12
CA ASP A 297 -8.82 -29.45 15.52
C ASP A 297 -9.16 -30.05 14.16
N ASP A 298 -8.54 -29.57 13.07
CA ASP A 298 -8.01 -30.39 11.97
C ASP A 298 -7.40 -29.50 10.87
N ASP A 299 -6.08 -29.67 10.69
CA ASP A 299 -5.30 -29.54 9.46
C ASP A 299 -5.23 -28.18 8.73
N ASN A 300 -4.28 -27.33 9.11
CA ASN A 300 -3.57 -26.53 8.10
C ASN A 300 -2.15 -26.07 8.51
N ASP A 301 -1.27 -27.03 8.83
CA ASP A 301 0.14 -26.80 9.19
C ASP A 301 1.05 -26.47 7.97
N ASN A 302 0.52 -25.83 6.92
CA ASN A 302 1.26 -25.69 5.65
C ASN A 302 1.71 -24.24 5.31
N ASP A 303 1.74 -23.36 6.30
CA ASP A 303 2.10 -21.94 6.10
C ASP A 303 3.57 -21.62 6.43
N GLU A 304 4.34 -22.54 7.03
CA GLU A 304 5.76 -22.29 7.39
C GLU A 304 6.71 -22.27 6.18
N ASP A 305 6.35 -22.92 5.07
CA ASP A 305 7.23 -23.02 3.88
C ASP A 305 7.31 -21.70 3.06
N GLU A 306 6.31 -20.82 3.16
CA GLU A 306 6.27 -19.58 2.38
C GLU A 306 7.17 -18.49 2.99
N ASP A 307 7.29 -18.46 4.32
CA ASP A 307 8.18 -17.54 5.03
C ASP A 307 9.66 -17.87 4.77
N GLU A 308 10.01 -19.16 4.63
CA GLU A 308 11.38 -19.58 4.33
C GLU A 308 11.77 -19.23 2.87
N LYS A 309 10.83 -19.38 1.91
CA LYS A 309 11.03 -18.93 0.51
C LYS A 309 11.23 -17.42 0.42
N LEU A 310 10.44 -16.63 1.17
CA LEU A 310 10.59 -15.17 1.21
C LEU A 310 11.94 -14.75 1.80
N LEU A 311 12.41 -15.43 2.85
CA LEU A 311 13.73 -15.19 3.43
C LEU A 311 14.86 -15.52 2.43
N GLN A 312 14.69 -16.59 1.63
CA GLN A 312 15.67 -17.02 0.64
C GLN A 312 15.75 -16.05 -0.56
N LEU A 313 14.61 -15.60 -1.07
CA LEU A 313 14.52 -14.54 -2.09
C LEU A 313 15.19 -13.24 -1.61
N THR A 314 14.98 -12.87 -0.35
CA THR A 314 15.59 -11.65 0.22
C THR A 314 17.13 -11.76 0.29
N LYS A 315 17.65 -12.95 0.62
CA LYS A 315 19.10 -13.23 0.59
C LYS A 315 19.67 -13.14 -0.82
N GLU A 316 18.98 -13.69 -1.82
CA GLU A 316 19.41 -13.63 -3.22
C GLU A 316 19.43 -12.20 -3.78
N VAL A 317 18.38 -11.41 -3.51
CA VAL A 317 18.33 -10.00 -3.91
C VAL A 317 19.45 -9.19 -3.24
N SER A 318 19.78 -9.48 -1.97
CA SER A 318 20.90 -8.84 -1.27
C SER A 318 22.27 -9.18 -1.87
N VAL A 319 22.46 -10.42 -2.34
CA VAL A 319 23.68 -10.83 -3.03
C VAL A 319 23.80 -10.13 -4.39
N LEU A 320 22.73 -10.11 -5.18
CA LEU A 320 22.71 -9.43 -6.48
C LEU A 320 22.96 -7.92 -6.35
N GLY A 321 22.37 -7.28 -5.33
CA GLY A 321 22.63 -5.87 -5.02
C GLY A 321 24.10 -5.59 -4.71
N ARG A 322 24.76 -6.46 -3.93
CA ARG A 322 26.21 -6.34 -3.63
C ARG A 322 27.09 -6.55 -4.85
N VAL A 323 26.74 -7.52 -5.72
CA VAL A 323 27.46 -7.77 -6.98
C VAL A 323 27.33 -6.58 -7.94
N ALA A 324 26.12 -6.04 -8.09
CA ALA A 324 25.89 -4.86 -8.93
C ALA A 324 26.68 -3.64 -8.43
N LEU A 325 26.70 -3.41 -7.10
CA LEU A 325 27.46 -2.31 -6.50
C LEU A 325 28.97 -2.47 -6.66
N ALA A 326 29.48 -3.70 -6.55
CA ALA A 326 30.89 -4.02 -6.80
C ALA A 326 31.26 -3.80 -8.27
N SER A 327 30.40 -4.22 -9.19
CA SER A 327 30.60 -4.03 -10.63
C SER A 327 30.59 -2.55 -11.03
N LEU A 328 29.73 -1.73 -10.40
CA LEU A 328 29.70 -0.27 -10.60
C LEU A 328 31.00 0.40 -10.10
N LYS A 329 31.47 0.01 -8.91
CA LYS A 329 32.76 0.50 -8.38
C LYS A 329 33.94 0.11 -9.27
N GLN A 330 33.92 -1.11 -9.82
CA GLN A 330 34.93 -1.57 -10.76
C GLN A 330 34.92 -0.72 -12.04
N GLN A 331 33.74 -0.45 -12.63
CA GLN A 331 33.64 0.44 -13.79
C GLN A 331 34.15 1.87 -13.50
N GLN A 332 33.84 2.43 -12.33
CA GLN A 332 34.34 3.76 -11.94
C GLN A 332 35.87 3.78 -11.82
N SER A 333 36.48 2.74 -11.25
CA SER A 333 37.95 2.62 -11.16
C SER A 333 38.63 2.50 -12.53
N GLN A 334 37.99 1.82 -13.49
CA GLN A 334 38.52 1.67 -14.86
C GLN A 334 38.34 2.95 -15.69
N GLY A 335 37.24 3.69 -15.49
CA GLY A 335 37.02 4.99 -16.15
C GLY A 335 38.06 6.04 -15.75
N LEU A 336 38.48 6.06 -14.48
CA LEU A 336 39.52 6.97 -13.99
C LEU A 336 40.91 6.65 -14.55
N GLN A 337 41.22 5.37 -14.84
CA GLN A 337 42.48 5.00 -15.47
C GLN A 337 42.52 5.26 -16.98
N GLY A 338 41.36 5.22 -17.67
CA GLY A 338 41.26 5.55 -19.09
C GLY A 338 41.42 7.05 -19.38
N GLY A 339 40.93 7.92 -18.49
CA GLY A 339 41.01 9.38 -18.66
C GLY A 339 42.43 9.95 -18.51
N ALA A 340 43.28 9.33 -17.70
CA ALA A 340 44.66 9.79 -17.49
C ALA A 340 45.59 9.51 -18.69
N LYS A 341 45.21 8.63 -19.61
CA LYS A 341 46.03 8.23 -20.77
C LYS A 341 45.79 9.09 -22.03
N LEU A 342 44.90 10.06 -21.96
CA LEU A 342 44.56 10.99 -23.04
C LEU A 342 45.08 12.42 -22.81
N MET A 343 45.85 12.63 -21.73
CA MET A 343 46.43 13.92 -21.33
C MET A 343 47.98 13.93 -21.36
N LEU A 344 48.59 12.91 -21.95
CA LEU A 344 50.00 12.82 -22.34
C LEU A 344 50.05 12.54 -23.84
#